data_AF-A0A7J8RCQ3-F1
#
_entry.id   AF-A0A7J8RCQ3-F1
#
_cell.length_a   1.000
_cell.length_b   1.000
_cell.length_c   1.000
_cell.angle_alpha   90.00
_cell.angle_beta   90.00
_cell.angle_gamma   90.00
#
_symmetry.space_group_name_H-M   'P 1'
#
loop_
_entity.id
_entity.type
_entity.pdbx_description
1 polymer ?
#
loop_
_entity_poly.entity_id
_entity_poly.type
_entity_poly.pdbx_seq_one_letter_code
_entity_poly.pdbx_strand_id
1 'polypeptide(L)' 'MVFSSSATVYGQPEKIPCVEDFELKAMNPYGRTKRIILLRYFNPVGAHESGKIGEDPKGIP' A
#
# COMPACT_ATOMS: atom_id res chain seq x y z
N MET A 1 6.44 9.72 -14.77
CA MET A 1 6.02 8.31 -14.52
C MET A 1 5.43 8.23 -13.11
N VAL A 2 4.32 7.54 -12.90
CA VAL A 2 3.67 7.33 -11.60
C VAL A 2 3.67 5.83 -11.28
N PHE A 3 4.04 5.43 -10.07
CA PHE A 3 4.08 4.02 -9.66
C PHE A 3 3.28 3.81 -8.37
N SER A 4 2.42 2.79 -8.36
CA SER A 4 1.67 2.38 -7.18
C SER A 4 2.56 1.58 -6.23
N SER A 5 3.15 2.26 -5.26
CA SER A 5 3.83 1.64 -4.12
C SER A 5 2.84 1.36 -2.98
N SER A 6 3.34 0.86 -1.87
CA SER A 6 2.55 0.42 -0.71
C SER A 6 3.28 0.75 0.58
N ALA A 7 2.55 1.08 1.65
CA ALA A 7 3.09 1.29 2.99
C ALA A 7 3.82 0.04 3.55
N THR A 8 3.62 -1.14 2.95
CA THR A 8 4.37 -2.37 3.28
C THR A 8 5.89 -2.23 3.12
N VAL A 9 6.38 -1.23 2.39
CA VAL A 9 7.81 -0.92 2.27
C VAL A 9 8.44 -0.44 3.58
N TYR A 10 7.63 0.10 4.50
CA TYR A 10 8.09 0.56 5.82
C TYR A 10 8.33 -0.60 6.80
N GLY A 11 7.78 -1.80 6.53
CA GLY A 11 7.88 -2.92 7.47
C GLY A 11 7.14 -2.64 8.77
N GLN A 12 7.83 -2.82 9.90
CA GLN A 12 7.35 -2.43 11.22
C GLN A 12 7.97 -1.08 11.61
N PRO A 13 7.24 0.04 11.46
CA PRO A 13 7.76 1.36 11.77
C PRO A 13 7.95 1.53 13.28
N GLU A 14 9.03 2.21 13.69
CA GLU A 14 9.33 2.49 15.10
C GLU A 14 8.45 3.61 15.68
N LYS A 15 7.89 4.48 14.82
CA LYS A 15 7.03 5.60 15.21
C LYS A 15 5.88 5.81 14.21
N ILE A 16 4.77 6.33 14.68
CA ILE A 16 3.57 6.66 13.89
C ILE A 16 3.26 8.16 14.09
N PRO A 17 2.88 8.93 13.06
CA PRO A 17 2.62 8.52 11.67
C PRO A 17 3.89 8.14 10.89
N CYS A 18 3.75 7.24 9.91
CA CYS A 18 4.82 6.93 8.96
C CYS A 18 5.02 8.10 8.01
N VAL A 19 6.24 8.65 7.96
CA VAL A 19 6.62 9.66 6.97
C VAL A 19 7.55 9.06 5.91
N GLU A 20 7.72 9.77 4.80
CA GLU A 20 8.41 9.30 3.60
C GLU A 20 9.88 8.96 3.83
N ASP A 21 10.53 9.67 4.76
CA ASP A 21 11.95 9.58 5.11
C ASP A 21 12.32 8.35 5.96
N PHE A 22 11.35 7.52 6.33
CA PHE A 22 11.65 6.31 7.10
C PHE A 22 12.49 5.31 6.33
N GLU A 23 13.32 4.59 7.08
CA GLU A 23 14.06 3.46 6.56
C GLU A 23 13.11 2.38 6.01
N LEU A 24 13.41 1.86 4.82
CA LEU A 24 12.57 0.88 4.14
C LEU A 24 12.97 -0.55 4.51
N LYS A 25 12.21 -1.17 5.42
CA LYS A 25 12.44 -2.54 5.94
C LYS A 25 11.31 -3.51 5.60
N ALA A 26 11.06 -3.74 4.31
CA ALA A 26 9.99 -4.64 3.87
C ALA A 26 10.11 -6.07 4.45
N MET A 27 9.03 -6.54 5.09
CA MET A 27 9.02 -7.81 5.84
C MET A 27 8.52 -9.02 5.03
N ASN A 28 7.99 -8.81 3.81
CA ASN A 28 7.47 -9.89 2.96
C ASN A 28 7.89 -9.69 1.49
N PRO A 29 7.81 -10.75 0.64
CA PRO A 29 8.19 -10.65 -0.77
C PRO A 29 7.46 -9.55 -1.54
N TYR A 30 6.16 -9.36 -1.30
CA TYR A 30 5.38 -8.30 -1.95
C TYR A 30 5.97 -6.90 -1.66
N GLY A 31 6.19 -6.56 -0.38
CA GLY A 31 6.77 -5.27 0.02
C GLY A 31 8.17 -5.03 -0.55
N ARG A 32 8.98 -6.09 -0.71
CA ARG A 32 10.31 -5.97 -1.34
C ARG A 32 10.23 -5.54 -2.81
N THR A 33 9.22 -6.01 -3.55
CA THR A 33 9.01 -5.60 -4.95
C THR A 33 8.53 -4.15 -5.10
N LYS A 34 8.04 -3.53 -4.03
CA LYS A 34 7.45 -2.18 -4.04
C LYS A 34 8.40 -1.06 -3.57
N ARG A 35 9.68 -1.36 -3.34
CA ARG A 35 10.73 -0.39 -2.89
C ARG A 35 11.14 0.63 -3.98
N ILE A 36 10.16 1.27 -4.60
CA ILE A 36 10.29 2.36 -5.56
C ILE A 36 9.71 3.62 -4.89
N ILE A 37 10.40 4.76 -4.98
CA ILE A 37 9.97 6.02 -4.32
C ILE A 37 8.91 6.72 -5.18
N LEU A 38 7.64 6.29 -5.11
CA LEU A 38 6.45 6.99 -5.64
C LEU A 38 5.21 6.46 -4.88
N LEU A 39 4.17 7.30 -4.68
CA LEU A 39 2.87 7.06 -4.02
C LEU A 39 2.74 5.74 -3.22
N ARG A 40 2.95 5.80 -1.91
CA ARG A 40 2.81 4.66 -0.97
C ARG A 40 1.40 4.62 -0.39
N TYR A 41 0.51 3.84 -1.03
CA TYR A 41 -0.84 3.66 -0.50
C TYR A 41 -0.82 2.84 0.80
N PHE A 42 -1.69 3.21 1.74
CA PHE A 42 -1.98 2.41 2.91
C PHE A 42 -3.03 1.35 2.54
N ASN A 43 -4.21 1.41 3.14
CA ASN A 43 -5.28 0.44 2.94
C ASN A 43 -6.44 1.18 2.27
N PRO A 44 -6.46 1.26 0.92
CA PRO A 44 -7.62 1.82 0.22
C PRO A 44 -8.85 0.97 0.51
N VAL A 45 -9.97 1.61 0.79
CA VAL A 45 -11.26 0.98 1.07
C VAL A 45 -12.39 1.81 0.47
N GLY A 46 -13.58 1.21 0.40
CA GLY A 46 -14.78 1.85 -0.12
C GLY A 46 -15.07 1.48 -1.58
N ALA A 47 -16.06 2.16 -2.14
CA ALA A 47 -16.55 1.97 -3.50
C ALA A 47 -17.02 3.32 -4.05
N HIS A 48 -17.29 3.40 -5.36
CA HIS A 48 -17.83 4.63 -5.93
C HIS A 48 -19.28 4.85 -5.47
N GLU A 49 -19.63 6.10 -5.17
CA GLU A 49 -20.93 6.49 -4.59
C GLU A 49 -22.15 6.08 -5.42
N SER A 50 -21.99 5.91 -6.74
CA SER A 50 -23.06 5.42 -7.62
C SER A 50 -23.48 3.97 -7.34
N GLY A 51 -22.71 3.21 -6.55
CA GLY A 51 -22.92 1.79 -6.28
C GLY A 51 -22.64 0.86 -7.46
N LYS A 52 -22.09 1.39 -8.56
CA LYS A 52 -21.86 0.62 -9.81
C LYS A 52 -20.46 0.01 -9.93
N ILE A 53 -19.48 0.49 -9.16
CA ILE A 53 -18.09 0.03 -9.21
C ILE A 53 -17.49 -0.03 -7.79
N GLY A 54 -16.71 -1.07 -7.51
CA GLY A 54 -16.06 -1.33 -6.23
C GLY A 54 -15.03 -2.46 -6.35
N GLU A 55 -14.50 -2.93 -5.21
CA GLU A 55 -13.61 -4.08 -5.18
C GLU A 55 -14.39 -5.37 -5.49
N ASP A 56 -13.91 -6.17 -6.45
CA ASP A 56 -14.52 -7.44 -6.89
C ASP A 56 -13.44 -8.54 -6.98
N PRO A 57 -12.98 -9.08 -5.84
CA PRO A 57 -11.95 -10.12 -5.84
C PRO A 57 -12.54 -11.46 -6.30
N LYS A 58 -11.74 -12.23 -7.06
CA LYS A 58 -12.14 -13.59 -7.46
C LYS A 58 -11.80 -14.59 -6.35
N GLY A 59 -12.76 -15.43 -5.99
CA GLY A 59 -12.58 -16.52 -5.01
C GLY A 59 -13.33 -16.27 -3.71
N ILE A 60 -13.09 -17.13 -2.72
CA ILE A 60 -13.62 -16.94 -1.37
C ILE A 60 -12.69 -15.93 -0.65
N PRO A 61 -13.24 -14.90 0.01
CA PRO A 61 -12.48 -14.00 0.87
C PRO A 61 -11.71 -14.72 1.99
#